data_AF-A0A6N8EJ60-F1
#
_entry.id   AF-A0A6N8EJ60-F1
#
_cell.length_a   1.000
_cell.length_b   1.000
_cell.length_c   1.000
_cell.angle_alpha   90.00
_cell.angle_beta   90.00
_cell.angle_gamma   90.00
#
_symmetry.space_group_name_H-M   'P 1'
#
loop_
_entity.id
_entity.type
_entity.pdbx_description
1 polymer ?
#
loop_
_entity_poly.entity_id
_entity_poly.type
_entity_poly.pdbx_seq_one_letter_code
_entity_poly.pdbx_strand_id
1 'polypeptide(L)'
;MIGLHHRSLHRFNLVVALTAISTLTSLLPAMAKTAPHAYRAPSTTPVELTAHPGTELDKQARALNADLLDDAARHHDQPIILTGTARLSPRQKETILFVQLQSYRLCGSAGCTTSIYRKAGNDWETLLDSVNGTIRITRRYHNGMADLLINGNDRWVFDGQHYQDTLNSP
;
A
#
# COMPACT_ATOMS: atom_id res chain seq x y z
N MET A 1 25.92 42.89 34.96
CA MET A 1 26.99 42.85 35.97
C MET A 1 27.02 41.46 36.58
N ILE A 2 28.19 40.79 36.50
CA ILE A 2 28.67 39.69 37.37
C ILE A 2 27.85 38.37 37.27
N GLY A 3 28.41 37.17 37.08
CA GLY A 3 29.79 36.71 37.12
C GLY A 3 29.86 35.20 36.81
N LEU A 4 31.09 34.78 36.51
CA LEU A 4 31.60 33.44 36.22
C LEU A 4 31.19 32.37 37.26
N HIS A 5 31.10 31.09 36.86
CA HIS A 5 32.21 30.12 37.02
C HIS A 5 31.90 28.68 36.58
N HIS A 6 32.85 28.18 35.79
CA HIS A 6 33.26 26.80 35.56
C HIS A 6 33.29 25.87 36.79
N ARG A 7 33.08 24.56 36.53
CA ARG A 7 33.74 23.33 37.06
C ARG A 7 32.67 22.22 37.13
N SER A 8 32.94 20.92 36.93
CA SER A 8 34.17 20.17 36.97
C SER A 8 34.02 18.87 36.17
N LEU A 9 35.07 18.50 35.45
CA LEU A 9 35.35 17.11 35.08
C LEU A 9 35.59 16.29 36.35
N HIS A 10 35.12 15.03 36.37
CA HIS A 10 35.85 13.95 37.04
C HIS A 10 35.75 12.66 36.21
N ARG A 11 36.92 12.28 35.66
CA ARG A 11 37.31 10.91 35.32
C ARG A 11 37.60 10.13 36.62
N PHE A 12 37.88 8.83 36.47
CA PHE A 12 38.24 7.78 37.45
C PHE A 12 37.07 6.80 37.68
N ASN A 13 37.22 5.47 37.62
CA ASN A 13 38.40 4.62 37.59
C ASN A 13 38.05 3.24 36.99
N LEU A 14 39.03 2.64 36.34
CA LEU A 14 39.10 1.25 35.91
C LEU A 14 39.40 0.36 37.12
N VAL A 15 38.66 -0.73 37.35
CA VAL A 15 39.16 -1.88 38.12
C VAL A 15 38.66 -3.19 37.50
N VAL A 16 39.64 -4.08 37.32
CA VAL A 16 39.62 -5.44 36.78
C VAL A 16 39.26 -6.44 37.88
N ALA A 17 38.58 -7.55 37.54
CA ALA A 17 39.01 -8.94 37.83
C ALA A 17 37.84 -9.95 38.04
N LEU A 18 37.85 -10.96 37.17
CA LEU A 18 37.73 -12.42 37.37
C LEU A 18 36.74 -13.08 38.37
N THR A 19 36.15 -14.15 37.83
CA THR A 19 35.75 -15.46 38.40
C THR A 19 34.37 -15.61 39.05
N ALA A 20 33.54 -16.50 38.48
CA ALA A 20 33.19 -17.80 39.07
C ALA A 20 32.25 -18.61 38.15
N ILE A 21 32.54 -19.90 38.00
CA ILE A 21 31.76 -20.90 37.29
C ILE A 21 30.58 -21.32 38.19
N SER A 22 29.37 -21.42 37.64
CA SER A 22 28.25 -22.11 38.28
C SER A 22 27.35 -22.73 37.21
N THR A 23 27.39 -24.07 37.13
CA THR A 23 26.52 -24.90 36.30
C THR A 23 25.13 -24.97 36.92
N LEU A 24 24.13 -24.37 36.28
CA LEU A 24 22.72 -24.59 36.62
C LEU A 24 22.08 -25.49 35.55
N THR A 25 21.70 -26.69 35.98
CA THR A 25 20.80 -27.62 35.29
C THR A 25 19.37 -27.06 35.34
N SER A 26 18.87 -26.56 34.22
CA SER A 26 17.48 -26.09 34.08
C SER A 26 16.61 -27.11 33.36
N LEU A 27 15.53 -27.52 34.03
CA LEU A 27 14.45 -28.36 33.50
C LEU A 27 13.81 -27.73 32.25
N LEU A 28 13.59 -28.55 31.21
CA LEU A 28 12.89 -28.14 29.99
C LEU A 28 11.37 -28.17 30.22
N PRO A 29 10.63 -27.06 30.03
CA PRO A 29 9.19 -27.14 29.80
C PRO A 29 8.95 -27.68 28.38
N ALA A 30 8.16 -28.75 28.26
CA ALA A 30 7.64 -29.20 26.99
C ALA A 30 6.70 -28.12 26.42
N MET A 31 7.20 -27.28 25.50
CA MET A 31 6.35 -26.38 24.73
C MET A 31 5.44 -27.23 23.82
N ALA A 32 4.15 -27.24 24.14
CA ALA A 32 3.11 -27.67 23.22
C ALA A 32 3.22 -26.81 21.95
N LYS A 33 3.59 -27.46 20.84
CA LYS A 33 3.74 -26.83 19.53
C LYS A 33 2.35 -26.62 18.95
N THR A 34 1.71 -25.52 19.30
CA THR A 34 0.56 -25.02 18.55
C THR A 34 1.07 -24.66 17.16
N ALA A 35 0.87 -25.57 16.20
CA ALA A 35 1.24 -25.31 14.82
C ALA A 35 0.47 -24.06 14.38
N PRO A 36 1.13 -22.95 14.00
CA PRO A 36 0.43 -21.86 13.37
C PRO A 36 -0.19 -22.45 12.10
N HIS A 37 -1.50 -22.31 11.97
CA HIS A 37 -2.15 -22.55 10.68
C HIS A 37 -1.48 -21.59 9.71
N ALA A 38 -0.53 -22.10 8.93
CA ALA A 38 0.10 -21.33 7.88
C ALA A 38 -0.99 -21.00 6.88
N TYR A 39 -1.59 -19.82 7.03
CA TYR A 39 -2.48 -19.26 6.02
C TYR A 39 -1.64 -19.16 4.76
N ARG A 40 -1.83 -20.11 3.84
CA ARG A 40 -1.15 -20.12 2.56
C ARG A 40 -1.65 -18.87 1.84
N ALA A 41 -0.84 -17.82 1.87
CA ALA A 41 -1.17 -16.56 1.23
C ALA A 41 -1.60 -16.88 -0.21
N PRO A 42 -2.81 -16.44 -0.63
CA PRO A 42 -3.23 -16.63 -2.01
C PRO A 42 -2.14 -16.06 -2.92
N SER A 43 -1.74 -16.85 -3.93
CA SER A 43 -0.79 -16.40 -4.92
C SER A 43 -1.39 -15.17 -5.61
N THR A 44 -0.79 -14.03 -5.35
CA THR A 44 -1.27 -12.72 -5.77
C THR A 44 -0.17 -12.03 -6.56
N THR A 45 -0.55 -11.19 -7.50
CA THR A 45 0.38 -10.38 -8.30
C THR A 45 0.23 -8.93 -7.88
N PRO A 46 1.30 -8.22 -7.46
CA PRO A 46 1.21 -6.79 -7.16
C PRO A 46 0.87 -6.00 -8.43
N VAL A 47 0.14 -4.90 -8.26
CA VAL A 47 0.00 -3.89 -9.31
C VAL A 47 1.22 -2.98 -9.25
N GLU A 48 1.98 -2.92 -10.34
CA GLU A 48 3.13 -2.03 -10.46
C GLU A 48 2.67 -0.65 -10.94
N LEU A 49 3.04 0.39 -10.18
CA LEU A 49 2.68 1.78 -10.45
C LEU A 49 3.95 2.60 -10.66
N THR A 50 4.04 3.27 -11.81
CA THR A 50 5.22 4.07 -12.17
C THR A 50 4.78 5.39 -12.82
N ALA A 51 5.58 6.44 -12.66
CA ALA A 51 5.37 7.72 -13.34
C ALA A 51 5.79 7.64 -14.80
N HIS A 52 4.92 8.08 -15.71
CA HIS A 52 5.18 8.14 -17.15
C HIS A 52 4.76 9.49 -17.76
N PRO A 53 5.33 10.61 -17.29
CA PRO A 53 4.85 11.94 -17.64
C PRO A 53 4.83 12.17 -19.15
N GLY A 54 3.72 12.70 -19.67
CA GLY A 54 3.55 13.05 -21.08
C GLY A 54 3.20 11.89 -22.01
N THR A 55 3.20 10.64 -21.53
CA THR A 55 2.68 9.50 -22.30
C THR A 55 1.16 9.58 -22.45
N GLU A 56 0.60 8.84 -23.41
CA GLU A 56 -0.87 8.75 -23.54
C GLU A 56 -1.52 8.22 -22.27
N LEU A 57 -0.88 7.28 -21.55
CA LEU A 57 -1.41 6.75 -20.30
C LEU A 57 -1.49 7.83 -19.21
N ASP A 58 -0.46 8.66 -19.09
CA ASP A 58 -0.45 9.81 -18.15
C ASP A 58 -1.49 10.86 -18.54
N LYS A 59 -1.65 11.17 -19.84
CA LYS A 59 -2.69 12.10 -20.29
C LYS A 59 -4.10 11.60 -19.97
N GLN A 60 -4.37 10.32 -20.18
CA GLN A 60 -5.65 9.71 -19.81
C GLN A 60 -5.85 9.75 -18.29
N ALA A 61 -4.82 9.39 -17.51
CA ALA A 61 -4.88 9.48 -16.05
C ALA A 61 -5.18 10.92 -15.57
N ARG A 62 -4.56 11.94 -16.18
CA ARG A 62 -4.84 13.35 -15.91
C ARG A 62 -6.27 13.74 -16.23
N ALA A 63 -6.76 13.36 -17.41
CA ALA A 63 -8.13 13.66 -17.82
C ALA A 63 -9.17 13.03 -16.88
N LEU A 64 -8.95 11.77 -16.48
CA LEU A 64 -9.85 11.04 -15.57
C LEU A 64 -9.84 11.58 -14.14
N ASN A 65 -8.81 12.33 -13.76
CA ASN A 65 -8.62 12.87 -12.43
C ASN A 65 -8.58 14.41 -12.41
N ALA A 66 -9.10 15.05 -13.45
CA ALA A 66 -8.98 16.50 -13.66
C ALA A 66 -9.49 17.29 -12.44
N ASP A 67 -10.63 16.90 -11.87
CA ASP A 67 -11.20 17.58 -10.70
C ASP A 67 -10.28 17.56 -9.46
N LEU A 68 -9.63 16.42 -9.19
CA LEU A 68 -8.68 16.27 -8.09
C LEU A 68 -7.39 17.06 -8.34
N LEU A 69 -6.93 17.08 -9.59
CA LEU A 69 -5.74 17.84 -10.01
C LEU A 69 -5.99 19.35 -9.98
N ASP A 70 -7.17 19.79 -10.41
CA ASP A 70 -7.58 21.20 -10.34
C ASP A 70 -7.72 21.65 -8.89
N ASP A 71 -8.29 20.81 -8.03
CA ASP A 71 -8.33 21.09 -6.59
C ASP A 71 -6.93 21.20 -6.00
N ALA A 72 -6.03 20.27 -6.31
CA ALA A 72 -4.63 20.35 -5.89
C ALA A 72 -3.94 21.63 -6.38
N ALA A 73 -4.15 22.01 -7.64
CA ALA A 73 -3.56 23.20 -8.24
C ALA A 73 -4.02 24.50 -7.56
N ARG A 74 -5.30 24.61 -7.16
CA ARG A 74 -5.82 25.75 -6.38
C ARG A 74 -5.10 25.95 -5.05
N HIS A 75 -4.45 24.90 -4.55
CA HIS A 75 -3.67 24.92 -3.32
C HIS A 75 -2.16 24.85 -3.56
N HIS A 76 -1.69 25.17 -4.77
CA HIS A 76 -0.28 25.15 -5.16
C HIS A 76 0.39 23.77 -5.02
N ASP A 77 -0.39 22.70 -5.08
CA ASP A 77 0.11 21.33 -5.06
C ASP A 77 0.20 20.78 -6.49
N GLN A 78 1.24 20.01 -6.77
CA GLN A 78 1.51 19.40 -8.07
C GLN A 78 1.66 17.88 -7.88
N PRO A 79 0.55 17.13 -7.95
CA PRO A 79 0.59 15.69 -7.72
C PRO A 79 1.46 14.95 -8.74
N ILE A 80 2.27 14.00 -8.26
CA ILE A 80 2.91 13.00 -9.11
C ILE A 80 1.85 11.96 -9.46
N ILE A 81 1.71 11.65 -10.75
CA ILE A 81 0.74 10.67 -11.23
C ILE A 81 1.48 9.38 -11.52
N LEU A 82 1.12 8.33 -10.78
CA LEU A 82 1.59 6.98 -11.05
C LEU A 82 0.50 6.20 -11.77
N THR A 83 0.90 5.49 -12.81
CA THR A 83 -0.01 4.69 -13.65
C THR A 83 0.47 3.25 -13.71
N GLY A 84 -0.48 2.32 -13.75
CA GLY A 84 -0.23 0.90 -14.01
C GLY A 84 -1.31 0.30 -14.89
N THR A 85 -1.01 -0.81 -15.53
CA THR A 85 -2.00 -1.62 -16.25
C THR A 85 -1.87 -3.07 -15.84
N ALA A 86 -2.99 -3.78 -15.81
CA ALA A 86 -3.00 -5.21 -15.54
C ALA A 86 -4.18 -5.90 -16.21
N ARG A 87 -4.09 -7.24 -16.31
CA ARG A 87 -5.25 -8.06 -16.69
C ARG A 87 -6.00 -8.47 -15.44
N LEU A 88 -7.26 -8.09 -15.38
CA LEU A 88 -8.23 -8.52 -14.36
C LEU A 88 -9.15 -9.62 -14.89
N SER A 89 -9.26 -9.81 -16.20
CA SER A 89 -10.03 -10.93 -16.78
C SER A 89 -9.16 -11.82 -17.66
N PRO A 90 -9.35 -13.16 -17.67
CA PRO A 90 -8.69 -14.05 -18.62
C PRO A 90 -9.05 -13.73 -20.09
N ARG A 91 -10.23 -13.12 -20.30
CA ARG A 91 -10.76 -12.74 -21.62
C ARG A 91 -10.76 -11.22 -21.83
N GLN A 92 -9.97 -10.48 -21.06
CA GLN A 92 -9.92 -9.03 -21.12
C GLN A 92 -9.52 -8.54 -22.51
N LYS A 93 -10.34 -7.68 -23.10
CA LYS A 93 -10.02 -6.96 -24.35
C LYS A 93 -9.74 -5.48 -24.06
N GLU A 94 -10.31 -4.99 -22.98
CA GLU A 94 -10.29 -3.62 -22.53
C GLU A 94 -8.99 -3.30 -21.80
N THR A 95 -8.58 -2.04 -21.84
CA THR A 95 -7.51 -1.55 -20.97
C THR A 95 -8.04 -1.34 -19.57
N ILE A 96 -7.35 -1.88 -18.56
CA ILE A 96 -7.54 -1.50 -17.17
C ILE A 96 -6.39 -0.58 -16.78
N LEU A 97 -6.74 0.59 -16.27
CA LEU A 97 -5.80 1.62 -15.84
C LEU A 97 -5.91 1.80 -14.33
N PHE A 98 -4.80 1.65 -13.63
CA PHE A 98 -4.66 2.00 -12.23
C PHE A 98 -3.99 3.37 -12.16
N VAL A 99 -4.55 4.30 -11.40
CA VAL A 99 -4.00 5.65 -11.22
C VAL A 99 -3.88 5.94 -9.74
N GLN A 100 -2.67 6.30 -9.30
CA GLN A 100 -2.43 6.83 -7.97
C GLN A 100 -1.93 8.27 -8.09
N LEU A 101 -2.55 9.17 -7.33
CA LEU A 101 -2.13 10.56 -7.21
C LEU A 101 -1.30 10.69 -5.94
N GLN A 102 -0.01 10.97 -6.09
CA GLN A 102 0.90 11.22 -4.97
C GLN A 102 1.01 12.72 -4.74
N SER A 103 0.34 13.20 -3.70
CA SER A 103 0.33 14.60 -3.30
C SER A 103 0.17 14.70 -1.78
N TYR A 104 0.80 15.71 -1.16
CA TYR A 104 0.66 15.92 0.28
C TYR A 104 -0.81 16.15 0.68
N ARG A 105 -1.60 16.78 -0.20
CA ARG A 105 -2.97 17.18 0.08
C ARG A 105 -4.00 16.11 -0.23
N LEU A 106 -3.75 15.28 -1.25
CA LEU A 106 -4.62 14.17 -1.66
C LEU A 106 -4.34 12.90 -0.86
N CYS A 107 -3.14 12.73 -0.33
CA CYS A 107 -2.78 11.57 0.48
C CYS A 107 -3.06 11.84 1.97
N GLY A 108 -3.74 10.89 2.63
CA GLY A 108 -4.02 10.96 4.06
C GLY A 108 -2.99 10.19 4.90
N SER A 109 -3.30 10.01 6.18
CA SER A 109 -2.48 9.18 7.10
C SER A 109 -2.42 7.70 6.68
N ALA A 110 -3.41 7.23 5.91
CA ALA A 110 -3.44 5.89 5.32
C ALA A 110 -2.64 5.79 4.00
N GLY A 111 -1.97 6.87 3.59
CA GLY A 111 -1.23 6.97 2.33
C GLY A 111 -2.07 7.52 1.18
N CYS A 112 -1.53 7.40 -0.04
CA CYS A 112 -2.18 7.85 -1.26
C CYS A 112 -3.24 6.84 -1.73
N THR A 113 -4.28 7.34 -2.36
CA THR A 113 -5.34 6.49 -2.92
C THR A 113 -5.06 6.12 -4.37
N THR A 114 -5.59 4.98 -4.78
CA THR A 114 -5.52 4.49 -6.15
C THR A 114 -6.93 4.29 -6.69
N SER A 115 -7.22 4.82 -7.88
CA SER A 115 -8.46 4.56 -8.61
C SER A 115 -8.19 3.60 -9.77
N ILE A 116 -9.22 2.84 -10.16
CA ILE A 116 -9.16 1.84 -11.23
C ILE A 116 -10.21 2.20 -12.28
N TYR A 117 -9.79 2.27 -13.53
CA TYR A 117 -10.65 2.57 -14.66
C TYR A 117 -10.60 1.46 -15.71
N ARG A 118 -11.71 1.23 -16.40
CA ARG A 118 -11.83 0.36 -17.56
C ARG A 118 -12.12 1.19 -18.79
N LYS A 119 -11.39 0.96 -19.87
CA LYS A 119 -11.70 1.54 -21.17
C LYS A 119 -12.85 0.79 -21.83
N ALA A 120 -13.98 1.45 -22.04
CA ALA A 120 -15.16 0.93 -22.71
C ALA A 120 -15.35 1.69 -24.04
N GLY A 121 -14.79 1.14 -25.13
CA GLY A 121 -14.77 1.83 -26.41
C GLY A 121 -13.90 3.09 -26.36
N ASN A 122 -14.52 4.26 -26.52
CA ASN A 122 -13.84 5.56 -26.40
C ASN A 122 -13.94 6.17 -25.00
N ASP A 123 -14.78 5.61 -24.14
CA ASP A 123 -15.05 6.11 -22.81
C ASP A 123 -14.27 5.34 -21.75
N TRP A 124 -14.22 5.89 -20.55
CA TRP A 124 -13.64 5.27 -19.37
C TRP A 124 -14.67 5.17 -18.27
N GLU A 125 -14.76 3.98 -17.68
CA GLU A 125 -15.64 3.67 -16.57
C GLU A 125 -14.81 3.48 -15.32
N THR A 126 -15.19 4.13 -14.22
CA THR A 126 -14.56 3.89 -12.91
C THR A 126 -15.01 2.53 -12.39
N LEU A 127 -14.07 1.63 -12.12
CA LEU A 127 -14.34 0.33 -11.50
C LEU A 127 -14.19 0.36 -9.99
N LEU A 128 -13.28 1.20 -9.50
CA LEU A 128 -13.00 1.39 -8.08
C LEU A 128 -12.48 2.80 -7.90
N ASP A 129 -13.10 3.56 -7.02
CA ASP A 129 -12.67 4.92 -6.74
C ASP A 129 -11.89 5.00 -5.43
N SER A 130 -10.67 5.54 -5.52
CA SER A 130 -9.91 6.08 -4.41
C SER A 130 -9.73 5.12 -3.21
N VAL A 131 -9.03 4.00 -3.41
CA VAL A 131 -8.68 3.07 -2.31
C VAL A 131 -7.26 3.31 -1.79
N ASN A 132 -7.09 3.37 -0.47
CA ASN A 132 -5.77 3.46 0.15
C ASN A 132 -5.08 2.09 0.19
N GLY A 133 -3.79 2.07 -0.14
CA GLY A 133 -2.96 0.91 0.11
C GLY A 133 -2.42 0.20 -1.11
N THR A 134 -1.71 -0.89 -0.86
CA THR A 134 -1.17 -1.73 -1.94
C THR A 134 -2.27 -2.59 -2.54
N ILE A 135 -2.33 -2.64 -3.86
CA ILE A 135 -3.29 -3.47 -4.60
C ILE A 135 -2.57 -4.71 -5.12
N ARG A 136 -3.15 -5.88 -4.83
CA ARG A 136 -2.70 -7.14 -5.39
C ARG A 136 -3.85 -7.87 -6.07
N ILE A 137 -3.60 -8.42 -7.25
CA ILE A 137 -4.57 -9.16 -8.05
C ILE A 137 -4.52 -10.62 -7.62
N THR A 138 -5.67 -11.19 -7.27
CA THR A 138 -5.77 -12.61 -6.89
C THR A 138 -5.96 -13.51 -8.10
N ARG A 139 -5.97 -14.83 -7.88
CA ARG A 139 -6.40 -15.83 -8.89
C ARG A 139 -7.87 -16.23 -8.77
N ARG A 140 -8.62 -15.62 -7.85
CA ARG A 140 -10.07 -15.84 -7.72
C ARG A 140 -10.78 -14.82 -8.59
N TYR A 141 -11.93 -15.22 -9.15
CA TYR A 141 -12.68 -14.38 -10.07
C TYR A 141 -14.15 -14.36 -9.67
N HIS A 142 -14.77 -13.19 -9.76
CA HIS A 142 -16.21 -12.99 -9.63
C HIS A 142 -16.67 -12.09 -10.77
N ASN A 143 -17.83 -12.42 -11.35
CA ASN A 143 -18.41 -11.69 -12.48
C ASN A 143 -17.40 -11.44 -13.63
N GLY A 144 -16.48 -12.39 -13.85
CA GLY A 144 -15.50 -12.35 -14.93
C GLY A 144 -14.23 -11.53 -14.64
N MET A 145 -14.09 -10.89 -13.48
CA MET A 145 -12.89 -10.16 -13.07
C MET A 145 -12.25 -10.76 -11.81
N ALA A 146 -10.93 -10.61 -11.70
CA ALA A 146 -10.14 -11.10 -10.59
C ALA A 146 -10.41 -10.29 -9.34
N ASP A 147 -10.54 -10.94 -8.18
CA ASP A 147 -10.66 -10.24 -6.91
C ASP A 147 -9.37 -9.46 -6.64
N LEU A 148 -9.53 -8.32 -5.97
CA LEU A 148 -8.43 -7.50 -5.51
C LEU A 148 -8.23 -7.72 -4.02
N LEU A 149 -6.97 -7.70 -3.61
CA LEU A 149 -6.56 -7.72 -2.21
C LEU A 149 -5.87 -6.39 -1.92
N ILE A 150 -6.54 -5.55 -1.13
CA ILE A 150 -6.06 -4.24 -0.70
C ILE A 150 -5.39 -4.43 0.67
N ASN A 151 -4.20 -3.88 0.86
CA ASN A 151 -3.43 -3.97 2.12
C ASN A 151 -3.17 -5.40 2.64
N GLY A 152 -3.33 -6.40 1.78
CA GLY A 152 -3.01 -7.80 2.09
C GLY A 152 -4.12 -8.60 2.77
N ASN A 153 -5.21 -7.98 3.21
CA ASN A 153 -6.31 -8.67 3.90
C ASN A 153 -7.71 -8.22 3.44
N ASP A 154 -7.87 -7.00 2.93
CA ASP A 154 -9.17 -6.48 2.50
C ASP A 154 -9.48 -6.94 1.08
N ARG A 155 -10.38 -7.91 0.97
CA ARG A 155 -10.77 -8.48 -0.32
C ARG A 155 -11.92 -7.68 -0.93
N TRP A 156 -11.71 -7.25 -2.16
CA TRP A 156 -12.69 -6.56 -2.98
C TRP A 156 -13.10 -7.43 -4.16
N VAL A 157 -14.41 -7.55 -4.37
CA VAL A 157 -15.03 -8.45 -5.33
C VAL A 157 -15.79 -7.64 -6.36
N PHE A 158 -15.64 -8.00 -7.64
CA PHE A 158 -16.34 -7.33 -8.73
C PHE A 158 -17.81 -7.77 -8.78
N ASP A 159 -18.75 -6.82 -8.71
CA ASP A 159 -20.20 -7.08 -8.71
C ASP A 159 -20.82 -7.18 -10.12
N GLY A 160 -20.01 -6.96 -11.16
CA GLY A 160 -20.45 -6.85 -12.55
C GLY A 160 -20.35 -5.43 -13.11
N GLN A 161 -20.22 -4.42 -12.26
CA GLN A 161 -20.05 -3.01 -12.60
C GLN A 161 -18.85 -2.38 -11.88
N HIS A 162 -18.73 -2.60 -10.56
CA HIS A 162 -17.71 -2.02 -9.69
C HIS A 162 -17.12 -3.06 -8.72
N TYR A 163 -15.97 -2.74 -8.12
CA TYR A 163 -15.44 -3.50 -7.00
C TYR A 163 -16.10 -3.08 -5.69
N GLN A 164 -16.55 -4.06 -4.93
CA GLN A 164 -17.15 -3.88 -3.60
C GLN A 164 -16.30 -4.53 -2.53
N ASP A 165 -16.18 -3.87 -1.38
CA ASP A 165 -15.55 -4.46 -0.21
C ASP A 165 -16.40 -5.62 0.33
N THR A 166 -15.77 -6.77 0.55
CA THR A 166 -16.45 -7.95 1.10
C THR A 166 -16.68 -7.90 2.60
N LEU A 167 -16.03 -6.98 3.33
CA LEU A 167 -16.28 -6.77 4.76
C LEU A 167 -17.56 -5.97 5.02
N ASN A 168 -18.06 -5.25 4.00
CA ASN A 168 -19.24 -4.39 4.08
C ASN A 168 -20.40 -4.87 3.18
N SER A 169 -20.29 -6.06 2.59
CA SER A 169 -21.40 -6.67 1.83
C SER A 169 -22.45 -7.23 2.81
N PRO A 170 -23.75 -6.95 2.62
CA PRO A 170 -24.82 -7.48 3.48
C PRO A 170 -24.91 -9.01 3.48
#